data_AF-A0A9C8ABT9-F1
#
_entry.id   AF-A0A9C8ABT9-F1
#
_cell.length_a   1.000
_cell.length_b   1.000
_cell.length_c   1.000
_cell.angle_alpha   90.00
_cell.angle_beta   90.00
_cell.angle_gamma   90.00
#
_symmetry.space_group_name_H-M   'P 1'
#
loop_
_entity.id
_entity.type
_entity.pdbx_description
1 polymer ?
#
loop_
_entity_poly.entity_id
_entity_poly.type
_entity_poly.pdbx_seq_one_letter_code
_entity_poly.pdbx_strand_id
1 'polypeptide(L)'
;MQTRFLQHPLPAGFLVGLTLGAIPVAQAATDCAAVTEISQVECESLLELYYSTNGANWKNNDGWNVTNTPCGWHGVTCENNGVVKLELPDNQMTGPIPDFSALQWITQLDGYSS
;
A
#
# COMPACT_ATOMS: atom_id res chain seq x y z
N MET A 1 17.00 -11.27 22.50
CA MET A 1 16.24 -10.00 22.56
C MET A 1 15.47 -9.90 21.27
N GLN A 2 14.21 -10.34 21.29
CA GLN A 2 13.41 -10.60 20.09
C GLN A 2 12.27 -9.58 20.09
N THR A 3 12.42 -8.54 19.27
CA THR A 3 11.45 -7.47 19.16
C THR A 3 10.27 -8.01 18.38
N ARG A 4 9.13 -8.13 19.07
CA ARG A 4 7.88 -8.68 18.56
C ARG A 4 7.35 -7.82 17.42
N PHE A 5 7.03 -8.48 16.32
CA PHE A 5 6.14 -8.00 15.27
C PHE A 5 4.88 -7.39 15.88
N LEU A 6 4.63 -6.11 15.59
CA LEU A 6 3.33 -5.50 15.83
C LEU A 6 2.37 -6.05 14.76
N GLN A 7 1.76 -7.18 15.11
CA GLN A 7 0.44 -7.55 14.60
C GLN A 7 -0.47 -6.35 14.81
N HIS A 8 -0.90 -5.69 13.73
CA HIS A 8 -2.09 -4.84 13.80
C HIS A 8 -3.26 -5.79 14.10
N PRO A 9 -3.95 -5.64 15.25
CA PRO A 9 -5.07 -6.50 15.56
C PRO A 9 -6.22 -6.18 14.60
N LEU A 10 -6.63 -7.16 13.81
CA LEU A 10 -7.97 -7.15 13.22
C LEU A 10 -8.99 -7.20 14.38
N PRO A 11 -10.01 -6.34 14.40
CA PRO A 11 -11.07 -6.47 15.39
C PRO A 11 -11.89 -7.72 15.08
N ALA A 12 -11.77 -8.74 15.94
CA ALA A 12 -12.70 -9.85 16.00
C ALA A 12 -14.08 -9.31 16.41
N GLY A 13 -15.06 -9.38 15.51
CA GLY A 13 -16.41 -8.90 15.81
C GLY A 13 -17.37 -8.87 14.63
N PHE A 14 -17.50 -9.97 13.88
CA PHE A 14 -18.63 -10.13 12.97
C PHE A 14 -19.82 -10.69 13.75
N LEU A 15 -20.69 -9.82 14.27
CA LEU A 15 -22.05 -10.17 14.66
C LEU A 15 -23.00 -9.63 13.60
N VAL A 16 -23.72 -10.54 12.94
CA VAL A 16 -24.75 -10.26 11.95
C VAL A 16 -25.91 -9.54 12.64
N GLY A 17 -26.18 -8.30 12.25
CA GLY A 17 -27.36 -7.53 12.63
C GLY A 17 -27.85 -6.72 11.43
N LEU A 18 -29.05 -7.02 10.93
CA LEU A 18 -29.71 -6.29 9.86
C LEU A 18 -30.12 -4.90 10.37
N THR A 19 -29.28 -3.89 10.17
CA THR A 19 -29.67 -2.48 10.33
C THR A 19 -29.61 -1.78 8.98
N LEU A 20 -30.76 -1.26 8.54
CA LEU A 20 -30.83 -0.23 7.50
C LEU A 20 -30.25 1.06 8.10
N GLY A 21 -28.92 1.20 8.03
CA GLY A 21 -28.20 2.37 8.50
C GLY A 21 -27.03 2.61 7.57
N ALA A 22 -26.92 3.83 7.02
CA ALA A 22 -25.91 4.23 6.07
C ALA A 22 -24.53 3.71 6.47
N ILE A 23 -23.91 2.90 5.62
CA ILE A 23 -22.49 2.60 5.72
C ILE A 23 -21.81 3.96 5.65
N PRO A 24 -21.13 4.44 6.72
CA PRO A 24 -20.26 5.58 6.54
C PRO A 24 -19.23 5.09 5.52
N VAL A 25 -19.25 5.63 4.31
CA VAL A 25 -18.13 5.48 3.38
C VAL A 25 -17.00 6.33 3.95
N ALA A 26 -16.46 5.87 5.08
CA ALA A 26 -15.17 6.29 5.57
C ALA A 26 -14.20 5.82 4.50
N GLN A 27 -13.49 6.78 3.90
CA GLN A 27 -12.48 6.61 2.86
C GLN A 27 -11.83 5.23 2.96
N ALA A 28 -12.16 4.34 2.01
CA ALA A 28 -11.74 2.96 2.09
C ALA A 28 -10.22 2.92 1.93
N ALA A 29 -9.51 2.68 3.03
CA ALA A 29 -8.12 2.27 2.97
C ALA A 29 -8.03 1.01 2.10
N THR A 30 -6.89 0.83 1.43
CA THR A 30 -6.68 -0.37 0.61
C THR A 30 -6.72 -1.62 1.49
N ASP A 31 -7.46 -2.63 1.04
CA ASP A 31 -7.45 -3.96 1.61
C ASP A 31 -6.61 -4.90 0.73
N CYS A 32 -5.39 -5.18 1.17
CA CYS A 32 -4.47 -6.05 0.44
C CYS A 32 -4.96 -7.50 0.30
N ALA A 33 -5.90 -7.94 1.15
CA ALA A 33 -6.51 -9.27 1.00
C ALA A 33 -7.53 -9.32 -0.15
N ALA A 34 -8.00 -8.16 -0.61
CA ALA A 34 -8.95 -8.03 -1.72
C ALA A 34 -8.28 -7.65 -3.06
N VAL A 35 -6.96 -7.42 -3.07
CA VAL A 35 -6.18 -7.14 -4.28
C VAL A 35 -6.02 -8.42 -5.10
N THR A 36 -6.23 -8.30 -6.41
CA THR A 36 -6.06 -9.42 -7.35
C THR A 36 -4.96 -9.20 -8.40
N GLU A 37 -4.43 -7.98 -8.50
CA GLU A 37 -3.46 -7.60 -9.54
C GLU A 37 -2.01 -7.96 -9.19
N ILE A 38 -1.69 -8.03 -7.89
CA ILE A 38 -0.38 -8.38 -7.35
C ILE A 38 -0.56 -9.29 -6.13
N SER A 39 0.53 -9.86 -5.60
CA SER A 39 0.42 -10.63 -4.36
C SER A 39 0.07 -9.73 -3.16
N GLN A 40 -0.58 -10.32 -2.15
CA GLN A 40 -0.90 -9.61 -0.91
C GLN A 40 0.35 -8.99 -0.26
N VAL A 41 1.47 -9.72 -0.29
CA VAL A 41 2.75 -9.28 0.31
C VAL A 41 3.31 -8.07 -0.45
N GLU A 42 3.23 -8.04 -1.78
CA GLU A 42 3.65 -6.86 -2.55
C GLU A 42 2.76 -5.65 -2.24
N CYS A 43 1.45 -5.83 -2.11
CA CYS A 43 0.54 -4.76 -1.70
C CYS A 43 0.90 -4.21 -0.31
N GLU A 44 1.17 -5.09 0.65
CA GLU A 44 1.58 -4.70 2.01
C GLU A 44 2.89 -3.91 2.00
N SER A 45 3.87 -4.30 1.18
CA SER A 45 5.12 -3.55 1.02
C SER A 45 4.94 -2.18 0.37
N LEU A 46 4.03 -2.04 -0.61
CA LEU A 46 3.68 -0.74 -1.15
C LEU A 46 3.00 0.15 -0.09
N LEU A 47 2.08 -0.40 0.70
CA LEU A 47 1.47 0.35 1.80
C LEU A 47 2.48 0.72 2.89
N GLU A 48 3.47 -0.13 3.16
CA GLU A 48 4.57 0.20 4.07
C GLU A 48 5.33 1.44 3.59
N LEU A 49 5.69 1.50 2.30
CA LEU A 49 6.30 2.70 1.71
C LEU A 49 5.41 3.93 1.87
N TYR A 50 4.12 3.80 1.57
CA TYR A 50 3.16 4.89 1.71
C TYR A 50 3.16 5.42 3.15
N TYR A 51 3.05 4.56 4.16
CA TYR A 51 3.01 4.99 5.55
C TYR A 51 4.36 5.50 6.07
N SER A 52 5.48 4.86 5.69
CA SER A 52 6.81 5.19 6.21
C SER A 52 7.37 6.49 5.64
N THR A 53 6.92 6.89 4.45
CA THR A 53 7.41 8.10 3.77
C THR A 53 6.39 9.23 3.69
N ASN A 54 5.40 9.21 4.59
CA ASN A 54 4.39 10.27 4.72
C ASN A 54 3.51 10.43 3.46
N GLY A 55 3.01 9.31 2.94
CA GLY A 55 2.21 9.16 1.71
C GLY A 55 1.02 10.07 1.55
N ALA A 56 0.38 10.44 2.67
CA ALA A 56 -0.73 11.39 2.65
C ALA A 56 -0.31 12.81 2.20
N ASN A 57 0.99 13.13 2.28
CA ASN A 57 1.57 14.42 1.91
C ASN A 57 2.49 14.35 0.69
N TRP A 58 2.53 13.22 -0.02
CA TRP A 58 3.23 13.15 -1.29
C TRP A 58 2.63 14.14 -2.29
N LYS A 59 3.45 14.60 -3.24
CA LYS A 59 3.01 15.53 -4.28
C LYS A 59 1.93 14.92 -5.19
N ASN A 60 2.04 13.62 -5.47
CA ASN A 60 1.06 12.80 -6.15
C ASN A 60 0.97 11.43 -5.44
N ASN A 61 -0.19 11.16 -4.85
CA ASN A 61 -0.55 9.87 -4.23
C ASN A 61 -1.82 9.29 -4.85
N ASP A 62 -2.10 9.60 -6.11
CA ASP A 62 -3.32 9.15 -6.79
C ASP A 62 -3.43 7.62 -6.73
N GLY A 63 -4.57 7.14 -6.23
CA GLY A 63 -4.90 5.72 -6.08
C GLY A 63 -4.34 5.04 -4.82
N TRP A 64 -3.23 5.55 -4.26
CA TRP A 64 -2.56 4.97 -3.10
C TRP A 64 -3.45 4.97 -1.87
N ASN A 65 -3.58 3.81 -1.22
CA ASN A 65 -4.39 3.62 -0.01
C ASN A 65 -5.87 4.06 -0.14
N VAL A 66 -6.41 4.01 -1.36
CA VAL A 66 -7.82 4.37 -1.67
C VAL A 66 -8.50 3.27 -2.49
N THR A 67 -7.73 2.53 -3.27
CA THR A 67 -8.24 1.52 -4.20
C THR A 67 -7.58 0.16 -3.93
N ASN A 68 -8.25 -0.92 -4.33
CA ASN A 68 -7.69 -2.28 -4.30
C ASN A 68 -7.08 -2.67 -5.65
N THR A 69 -6.62 -1.68 -6.42
CA THR A 69 -6.03 -1.84 -7.75
C THR A 69 -4.65 -1.18 -7.80
N PRO A 70 -3.61 -1.79 -7.17
CA PRO A 70 -2.28 -1.20 -7.05
C PRO A 70 -1.59 -0.87 -8.36
N CYS A 71 -1.93 -1.55 -9.45
CA CYS A 71 -1.34 -1.29 -10.76
C CYS A 71 -1.88 -0.01 -11.41
N GLY A 72 -2.93 0.58 -10.84
CA GLY A 72 -3.42 1.91 -11.19
C GLY A 72 -2.88 3.03 -10.29
N TRP A 73 -2.06 2.71 -9.29
CA TRP A 73 -1.50 3.73 -8.40
C TRP A 73 -0.42 4.53 -9.12
N HIS A 74 -0.31 5.82 -8.78
CA HIS A 74 0.70 6.68 -9.36
C HIS A 74 2.11 6.08 -9.18
N GLY A 75 2.84 5.92 -10.28
CA GLY A 75 4.22 5.44 -10.26
C GLY A 75 4.39 3.92 -10.15
N VAL A 76 3.30 3.14 -10.07
CA VAL A 76 3.37 1.67 -9.99
C VAL A 76 3.16 1.06 -11.38
N THR A 77 4.08 0.21 -11.81
CA THR A 77 3.89 -0.63 -13.00
C THR A 77 3.90 -2.09 -12.61
N CYS A 78 2.89 -2.82 -13.05
CA CYS A 78 2.78 -4.26 -12.85
C CYS A 78 2.92 -5.03 -14.16
N GLU A 79 3.55 -6.20 -14.09
CA GLU A 79 3.52 -7.22 -15.14
C GLU A 79 3.42 -8.60 -14.49
N ASN A 80 2.75 -9.54 -15.16
CA ASN A 80 2.64 -10.95 -14.72
C ASN A 80 2.23 -11.12 -13.25
N ASN A 81 1.26 -10.32 -12.79
CA ASN A 81 0.75 -10.32 -11.43
C ASN A 81 1.79 -9.94 -10.35
N GLY A 82 2.79 -9.12 -10.70
CA GLY A 82 3.77 -8.59 -9.76
C GLY A 82 4.16 -7.15 -10.09
N VAL A 83 4.72 -6.45 -9.10
CA VAL A 83 5.23 -5.08 -9.27
C VAL A 83 6.61 -5.14 -9.92
N VAL A 84 6.75 -4.59 -11.13
CA VAL A 84 8.02 -4.57 -11.87
C VAL A 84 8.73 -3.23 -11.82
N LYS A 85 8.01 -2.15 -11.52
CA LYS A 85 8.55 -0.80 -11.50
C LYS A 85 7.85 0.06 -10.46
N LEU A 86 8.64 0.87 -9.76
CA LEU A 86 8.15 1.92 -8.89
C LEU A 86 8.92 3.21 -9.19
N GLU A 87 8.23 4.21 -9.70
CA GLU A 87 8.78 5.51 -10.11
C GLU A 87 8.03 6.64 -9.40
N LEU A 88 8.68 7.25 -8.42
CA LEU A 88 8.12 8.37 -7.64
C LEU A 88 9.07 9.58 -7.62
N PRO A 89 9.55 10.05 -8.80
CA PRO A 89 10.51 11.14 -8.85
C PRO A 89 9.89 12.44 -8.31
N ASP A 90 10.68 13.18 -7.52
CA ASP A 90 10.30 14.47 -6.93
C ASP A 90 8.95 14.46 -6.19
N ASN A 91 8.59 13.32 -5.60
CA ASN A 91 7.27 13.11 -4.99
C ASN A 91 7.17 13.54 -3.51
N GLN A 92 8.19 14.23 -2.99
CA GLN A 92 8.24 14.72 -1.60
C GLN A 92 8.11 13.62 -0.54
N MET A 93 8.63 12.42 -0.85
CA MET A 93 8.71 11.33 0.11
C MET A 93 9.59 11.73 1.29
N THR A 94 9.05 11.67 2.51
CA THR A 94 9.76 12.07 3.73
C THR A 94 9.65 10.99 4.79
N GLY A 95 10.79 10.47 5.24
CA GLY A 95 10.86 9.35 6.18
C GLY A 95 11.72 8.20 5.65
N PRO A 96 11.81 7.08 6.38
CA PRO A 96 12.61 5.95 5.96
C PRO A 96 12.00 5.24 4.75
N ILE A 97 12.87 4.87 3.80
CA ILE A 97 12.53 3.95 2.71
C ILE A 97 12.53 2.52 3.28
N PRO A 98 11.44 1.75 3.12
CA PRO A 98 11.34 0.39 3.64
C PRO A 98 12.16 -0.60 2.82
N ASP A 99 12.28 -1.84 3.31
CA ASP A 99 12.87 -2.93 2.55
C ASP A 99 11.90 -3.42 1.47
N PHE A 100 12.36 -3.45 0.22
CA PHE A 100 11.58 -3.92 -0.93
C PHE A 100 11.91 -5.36 -1.34
N SER A 101 12.55 -6.16 -0.48
CA SER A 101 12.83 -7.58 -0.72
C SER A 101 11.59 -8.42 -1.07
N ALA A 102 10.41 -7.95 -0.67
CA ALA A 102 9.10 -8.50 -1.03
C ALA A 102 8.67 -8.22 -2.48
N LEU A 103 9.17 -7.17 -3.13
CA LEU A 103 8.90 -6.83 -4.53
C LEU A 103 9.81 -7.66 -5.43
N GLN A 104 9.49 -8.95 -5.58
CA GLN A 104 10.38 -9.94 -6.20
C GLN A 104 10.72 -9.66 -7.68
N TRP A 105 9.97 -8.78 -8.33
CA TRP A 105 10.09 -8.48 -9.75
C TRP A 105 10.63 -7.08 -10.07
N ILE A 106 11.00 -6.32 -9.03
CA ILE A 106 11.36 -4.92 -9.25
C ILE A 106 12.66 -4.81 -10.06
N THR A 107 12.56 -4.14 -11.20
CA THR A 107 13.67 -3.97 -12.14
C THR A 107 14.28 -2.56 -12.05
N GLN A 108 13.53 -1.58 -11.52
CA GLN A 108 13.98 -0.19 -11.38
C GLN A 108 13.27 0.51 -10.20
N LEU A 109 14.06 1.19 -9.37
CA LEU A 109 13.63 2.03 -8.24
C LEU A 109 14.22 3.43 -8.42
N ASP A 110 13.45 4.37 -8.95
CA ASP A 110 13.89 5.76 -9.13
C ASP A 110 13.00 6.70 -8.30
N GLY A 111 13.58 7.30 -7.24
CA GLY A 111 12.81 8.15 -6.33
C GLY A 111 13.56 8.93 -5.25
N TYR A 112 14.90 8.94 -5.22
CA TYR A 112 15.65 9.69 -4.21
C TYR A 112 16.39 10.87 -4.85
N SER A 113 15.94 12.10 -4.61
CA SER A 113 16.79 13.29 -4.77
C SER A 113 17.41 13.61 -3.41
N SER A 114 18.74 13.68 -3.37
CA SER A 114 19.59 13.90 -2.20
C SER A 114 19.16 15.04 -1.27
#